data_AF-A0ABD2G6S1-F1
#
_entry.id   AF-A0ABD2G6S1-F1
#
_cell.length_a   1.000
_cell.length_b   1.000
_cell.length_c   1.000
_cell.angle_alpha   90.00
_cell.angle_beta   90.00
_cell.angle_gamma   90.00
#
_symmetry.space_group_name_H-M   'P 1'
#
loop_
_entity.id
_entity.type
_entity.pdbx_description
1 polymer ?
#
loop_
_entity_poly.entity_id
_entity_poly.type
_entity_poly.pdbx_seq_one_letter_code
_entity_poly.pdbx_strand_id
1 'polypeptide(L)'
;MAAGSVCFFLFFSVLFCSSRAKFEPNWSSLDSRPLPEWFDQAKFGIFIHWGVFSVPSFGSEWFWWYWQKQKLQPYVDFMKKNYPPDFKYQDFAPQFTAEFFDAKEWTDIFASSGAKYIVLTTKHHEGFTLWGSKTSWNWNSVDVGPKRDLVDEVAMALRENSDLRLGLYHSLFEWFNPLFEQDAANGFKTNLFPSSKTLPELYELITKYKPEVLWSDGDGDAPDSYWNSTGFLAWLYNDSPVRDTVVTNDRWGFGSICKHGGFYTCSDRYLPGHLMTHKWENCMTLDRKSWGYRRNAVLKDYMSIQELVAMLVETVSLGGNLLMNVGPTPDGRIPPLSEERLRQMGLWLQVNGGAIYNTTPWRAQNDSRTPNLWYTFRPQEEIIFAIFLEWPKDGFVVLSEPVAVPGLTQVELLGVGPLQWEAAPSGGCLRVRLPPLTPREMPCDWGWTLRLRGAK
;
A
#
# COMPACT_ATOMS: atom_id res chain seq x y z
N MET A 1 -23.16 -21.32 68.91
CA MET A 1 -21.83 -20.90 68.42
C MET A 1 -21.57 -21.65 67.12
N ALA A 2 -21.76 -21.01 65.98
CA ALA A 2 -21.49 -21.61 64.67
C ALA A 2 -20.55 -20.65 63.92
N ALA A 3 -19.35 -21.14 63.62
CA ALA A 3 -18.28 -20.41 62.95
C ALA A 3 -18.54 -20.41 61.44
N GLY A 4 -18.54 -19.22 60.82
CA GLY A 4 -18.53 -19.06 59.38
C GLY A 4 -17.10 -18.95 58.87
N SER A 5 -16.65 -19.93 58.09
CA SER A 5 -15.36 -19.87 57.38
C SER A 5 -15.52 -19.04 56.10
N VAL A 6 -14.73 -17.97 55.98
CA VAL A 6 -14.59 -17.18 54.75
C VAL A 6 -13.37 -17.72 54.00
N CYS A 7 -13.59 -18.34 52.84
CA CYS A 7 -12.53 -18.73 51.91
C CYS A 7 -12.14 -17.53 51.04
N PHE A 8 -10.90 -17.04 51.19
CA PHE A 8 -10.28 -16.12 50.24
C PHE A 8 -9.73 -16.90 49.05
N PHE A 9 -10.31 -16.71 47.85
CA PHE A 9 -9.70 -17.14 46.60
C PHE A 9 -8.66 -16.10 46.16
N LEU A 10 -7.38 -16.43 46.32
CA LEU A 10 -6.27 -15.69 45.70
C LEU A 10 -6.24 -16.02 44.20
N PHE A 11 -6.65 -15.06 43.37
CA PHE A 11 -6.40 -15.10 41.92
C PHE A 11 -4.91 -14.86 41.68
N PHE A 12 -4.16 -15.93 41.40
CA PHE A 12 -2.81 -15.81 40.85
C PHE A 12 -2.91 -15.40 39.38
N SER A 13 -2.68 -14.11 39.10
CA SER A 13 -2.47 -13.62 37.74
C SER A 13 -1.11 -14.14 37.25
N VAL A 14 -1.11 -15.21 36.46
CA VAL A 14 0.10 -15.67 35.77
C VAL A 14 0.41 -14.66 34.67
N LEU A 15 1.30 -13.72 34.96
CA LEU A 15 1.95 -12.88 33.96
C LEU A 15 2.81 -13.78 33.09
N PHE A 16 2.31 -14.18 31.92
CA PHE A 16 3.14 -14.72 30.85
C PHE A 16 4.03 -13.59 30.34
N CYS A 17 5.22 -13.47 30.94
CA CYS A 17 6.31 -12.71 30.37
C CYS A 17 6.85 -13.53 29.19
N SER A 18 6.21 -13.43 28.02
CA SER A 18 6.79 -13.93 26.78
C SER A 18 8.08 -13.18 26.53
N SER A 19 9.22 -13.76 26.89
CA SER A 19 10.52 -13.30 26.42
C SER A 19 10.54 -13.49 24.91
N ARG A 20 10.14 -12.46 24.16
CA ARG A 20 10.22 -12.48 22.70
C ARG A 20 11.69 -12.72 22.35
N ALA A 21 11.96 -13.79 21.61
CA ALA A 21 13.31 -14.05 21.11
C ALA A 21 13.76 -12.80 20.33
N LYS A 22 14.94 -12.28 20.66
CA LYS A 22 15.49 -11.14 19.93
C LYS A 22 15.81 -11.56 18.51
N PHE A 23 15.50 -10.70 17.55
CA PHE A 23 15.90 -10.89 16.16
C PHE A 23 17.36 -10.53 15.99
N GLU A 24 18.15 -11.45 15.44
CA GLU A 24 19.56 -11.23 15.11
C GLU A 24 19.69 -10.49 13.77
N PRO A 25 20.78 -9.73 13.52
CA PRO A 25 20.96 -8.94 12.31
C PRO A 25 21.38 -9.81 11.09
N ASN A 26 20.59 -10.84 10.79
CA ASN A 26 20.73 -11.69 9.61
C ASN A 26 19.34 -12.10 9.07
N TRP A 27 19.26 -12.35 7.76
CA TRP A 27 18.00 -12.64 7.09
C TRP A 27 17.27 -13.87 7.64
N SER A 28 17.98 -14.94 8.01
CA SER A 28 17.34 -16.13 8.59
C SER A 28 16.56 -15.82 9.87
N SER A 29 17.05 -14.90 10.70
CA SER A 29 16.33 -14.47 11.90
C SER A 29 15.23 -13.46 11.56
N LEU A 30 15.51 -12.46 10.72
CA LEU A 30 14.57 -11.41 10.37
C LEU A 30 13.35 -11.93 9.60
N ASP A 31 13.56 -12.80 8.62
CA ASP A 31 12.50 -13.40 7.81
C ASP A 31 11.63 -14.40 8.61
N SER A 32 12.09 -14.82 9.80
CA SER A 32 11.29 -15.64 10.72
C SER A 32 10.26 -14.83 11.51
N ARG A 33 10.33 -13.49 11.47
CA ARG A 33 9.40 -12.61 12.18
C ARG A 33 7.99 -12.78 11.60
N PRO A 34 6.99 -13.17 12.41
CA PRO A 34 5.61 -13.19 11.96
C PRO A 34 5.16 -11.80 11.55
N LEU A 35 4.50 -11.72 10.40
CA LEU A 35 3.86 -10.49 9.94
C LEU A 35 2.70 -10.11 10.88
N PRO A 36 2.65 -8.86 11.38
CA PRO A 36 1.51 -8.34 12.12
C PRO A 36 0.17 -8.56 11.37
N GLU A 37 -0.82 -9.14 12.05
CA GLU A 37 -2.09 -9.55 11.44
C GLU A 37 -2.84 -8.41 10.74
N TRP A 38 -2.74 -7.20 11.28
CA TRP A 38 -3.43 -6.03 10.73
C TRP A 38 -3.06 -5.79 9.27
N PHE A 39 -1.80 -6.05 8.87
CA PHE A 39 -1.35 -5.79 7.50
C PHE A 39 -1.98 -6.78 6.54
N ASP A 40 -2.05 -8.06 6.91
CA ASP A 40 -2.79 -9.01 6.08
C ASP A 40 -4.28 -8.66 6.02
N GLN A 41 -4.89 -8.22 7.11
CA GLN A 41 -6.31 -7.88 7.18
C GLN A 41 -6.70 -6.61 6.39
N ALA A 42 -5.75 -5.68 6.22
CA ALA A 42 -5.96 -4.35 5.67
C ALA A 42 -6.34 -4.34 4.18
N LYS A 43 -5.72 -5.21 3.37
CA LYS A 43 -5.93 -5.42 1.91
C LYS A 43 -5.72 -4.23 0.98
N PHE A 44 -6.03 -2.99 1.38
CA PHE A 44 -5.98 -1.82 0.52
C PHE A 44 -5.34 -0.63 1.22
N GLY A 45 -4.36 -0.01 0.56
CA GLY A 45 -3.69 1.21 1.00
C GLY A 45 -3.44 2.19 -0.14
N ILE A 46 -3.12 3.44 0.23
CA ILE A 46 -2.82 4.52 -0.73
C ILE A 46 -1.34 4.89 -0.67
N PHE A 47 -0.66 4.87 -1.81
CA PHE A 47 0.68 5.42 -1.95
C PHE A 47 0.60 6.87 -2.43
N ILE A 48 1.52 7.71 -1.98
CA ILE A 48 1.58 9.12 -2.32
C ILE A 48 3.00 9.47 -2.73
N HIS A 49 3.21 9.73 -4.02
CA HIS A 49 4.47 10.27 -4.55
C HIS A 49 4.36 11.77 -4.73
N TRP A 50 4.96 12.50 -3.79
CA TRP A 50 4.92 13.95 -3.72
C TRP A 50 6.28 14.50 -3.28
N GLY A 51 6.76 15.52 -3.98
CA GLY A 51 8.08 16.10 -3.75
C GLY A 51 8.39 17.20 -4.75
N VAL A 52 9.65 17.61 -4.82
CA VAL A 52 10.08 18.69 -5.71
C VAL A 52 9.88 18.31 -7.18
N PHE A 53 9.97 17.02 -7.51
CA PHE A 53 9.64 16.50 -8.84
C PHE A 53 8.20 16.78 -9.29
N SER A 54 7.27 17.06 -8.37
CA SER A 54 5.92 17.48 -8.72
C SER A 54 5.87 18.89 -9.34
N VAL A 55 6.85 19.75 -9.09
CA VAL A 55 6.90 21.14 -9.59
C VAL A 55 7.02 21.22 -11.12
N PRO A 56 8.00 20.59 -11.79
CA PRO A 56 8.03 20.57 -13.25
C PRO A 56 6.78 19.87 -13.82
N SER A 57 6.14 18.99 -13.04
CA SER A 57 4.91 18.27 -13.37
C SER A 57 4.97 17.56 -14.74
N PHE A 58 6.12 17.02 -15.12
CA PHE A 58 6.35 16.53 -16.48
C PHE A 58 6.99 15.14 -16.48
N GLY A 59 6.39 14.22 -17.22
CA GLY A 59 7.00 12.92 -17.53
C GLY A 59 7.00 11.91 -16.39
N SER A 60 7.71 12.17 -15.29
CA SER A 60 7.79 11.27 -14.13
C SER A 60 8.50 11.94 -12.94
N GLU A 61 8.31 11.39 -11.74
CA GLU A 61 9.13 11.62 -10.54
C GLU A 61 10.63 11.39 -10.75
N TRP A 62 11.02 10.69 -11.82
CA TRP A 62 12.39 10.53 -12.32
C TRP A 62 12.90 11.72 -13.16
N PHE A 63 12.18 12.85 -13.16
CA PHE A 63 12.49 14.03 -13.96
C PHE A 63 13.96 14.43 -13.89
N TRP A 64 14.54 14.54 -12.69
CA TRP A 64 15.92 14.99 -12.52
C TRP A 64 16.92 14.04 -13.19
N TRP A 65 16.75 12.73 -12.99
CA TRP A 65 17.59 11.71 -13.61
C TRP A 65 17.48 11.71 -15.13
N TYR A 66 16.25 11.74 -15.66
CA TYR A 66 16.00 11.75 -17.10
C TYR A 66 16.53 13.01 -17.78
N TRP A 67 16.47 14.14 -17.09
CA TRP A 67 17.00 15.40 -17.60
C TRP A 67 18.53 15.47 -17.54
N GLN A 68 19.14 15.17 -16.38
CA GLN A 68 20.56 15.46 -16.14
C GLN A 68 21.48 14.27 -16.42
N LYS A 69 21.10 13.06 -16.00
CA LYS A 69 21.93 11.86 -16.21
C LYS A 69 21.74 11.27 -17.60
N GLN A 70 20.50 10.89 -17.94
CA GLN A 70 20.21 10.23 -19.20
C GLN A 70 20.09 11.21 -20.37
N LYS A 71 19.81 12.48 -20.09
CA LYS A 71 19.61 13.54 -21.10
C LYS A 71 18.58 13.15 -22.15
N LEU A 72 17.46 12.57 -21.72
CA LEU A 72 16.38 12.19 -22.61
C LEU A 72 15.82 13.45 -23.29
N GLN A 73 15.77 13.41 -24.63
CA GLN A 73 15.45 14.57 -25.47
C GLN A 73 14.15 15.30 -25.05
N PRO A 74 13.02 14.61 -24.73
CA PRO A 74 11.80 15.30 -24.31
C PRO A 74 11.97 16.15 -23.04
N TYR A 75 12.78 15.70 -22.08
CA TYR A 75 13.03 16.41 -20.82
C TYR A 75 13.98 17.59 -21.03
N VAL A 76 15.03 17.40 -21.84
CA VAL A 76 15.97 18.46 -22.22
C VAL A 76 15.25 19.58 -22.98
N ASP A 77 14.40 19.24 -23.94
CA ASP A 77 13.64 20.22 -24.72
C ASP A 77 12.59 20.93 -23.88
N PHE A 78 11.91 20.21 -22.99
CA PHE A 78 11.01 20.82 -22.01
C PHE A 78 11.75 21.85 -21.16
N MET A 79 12.95 21.54 -20.67
CA MET A 79 13.74 22.48 -19.87
C MET A 79 14.19 23.69 -20.69
N LYS A 80 14.77 23.48 -21.88
CA LYS A 80 15.21 24.57 -22.77
C LYS A 80 14.08 25.51 -23.19
N LYS A 81 12.87 24.98 -23.36
CA LYS A 81 11.72 25.76 -23.83
C LYS A 81 11.07 26.60 -22.73
N ASN A 82 11.07 26.10 -21.49
CA ASN A 82 10.24 26.67 -20.41
C ASN A 82 11.05 27.33 -19.29
N TYR A 83 12.38 27.12 -19.23
CA TYR A 83 13.23 27.62 -18.15
C TYR A 83 14.49 28.32 -18.70
N PRO A 84 15.09 29.26 -17.95
CA PRO A 84 16.29 29.95 -18.38
C PRO A 84 17.49 28.99 -18.54
N PRO A 85 18.49 29.33 -19.38
CA PRO A 85 19.61 28.43 -19.71
C PRO A 85 20.41 27.86 -18.53
N ASP A 86 20.49 28.58 -17.41
CA ASP A 86 21.26 28.19 -16.21
C ASP A 86 20.38 27.61 -15.09
N PHE A 87 19.11 27.32 -15.37
CA PHE A 87 18.19 26.75 -14.39
C PHE A 87 18.68 25.37 -13.93
N LYS A 88 18.75 25.17 -12.61
CA LYS A 88 19.14 23.92 -11.96
C LYS A 88 17.92 23.25 -11.35
N TYR A 89 18.01 21.94 -11.12
CA TYR A 89 16.92 21.21 -10.49
C TYR A 89 16.56 21.76 -9.11
N GLN A 90 17.56 22.20 -8.35
CA GLN A 90 17.39 22.80 -7.03
C GLN A 90 16.56 24.09 -7.05
N ASP A 91 16.50 24.79 -8.19
CA ASP A 91 15.69 26.01 -8.34
C ASP A 91 14.18 25.72 -8.36
N PHE A 92 13.78 24.44 -8.44
CA PHE A 92 12.40 24.00 -8.22
C PHE A 92 12.01 23.94 -6.75
N ALA A 93 12.94 23.76 -5.81
CA ALA A 93 12.59 23.56 -4.41
C ALA A 93 11.81 24.75 -3.79
N PRO A 94 12.16 26.03 -4.05
CA PRO A 94 11.34 27.16 -3.58
C PRO A 94 9.95 27.24 -4.19
N GLN A 95 9.72 26.59 -5.35
CA GLN A 95 8.43 26.57 -6.05
C GLN A 95 7.53 25.43 -5.59
N PHE A 96 8.06 24.47 -4.82
CA PHE A 96 7.26 23.47 -4.11
C PHE A 96 6.66 24.14 -2.87
N THR A 97 5.51 24.81 -3.01
CA THR A 97 4.95 25.64 -1.93
C THR A 97 3.95 24.91 -1.04
N ALA A 98 3.32 23.85 -1.53
CA ALA A 98 2.22 23.16 -0.82
C ALA A 98 1.11 24.14 -0.35
N GLU A 99 0.83 25.17 -1.14
CA GLU A 99 -0.05 26.29 -0.76
C GLU A 99 -1.49 25.87 -0.41
N PHE A 100 -2.01 24.87 -1.10
CA PHE A 100 -3.34 24.28 -0.89
C PHE A 100 -3.28 22.92 -0.21
N PHE A 101 -2.13 22.54 0.37
CA PHE A 101 -2.03 21.31 1.15
C PHE A 101 -2.76 21.43 2.49
N ASP A 102 -3.77 20.58 2.67
CA ASP A 102 -4.46 20.34 3.92
C ASP A 102 -4.43 18.83 4.27
N ALA A 103 -3.75 18.50 5.37
CA ALA A 103 -3.61 17.12 5.84
C ALA A 103 -4.94 16.48 6.28
N LYS A 104 -5.91 17.26 6.75
CA LYS A 104 -7.25 16.77 7.10
C LYS A 104 -8.06 16.46 5.85
N GLU A 105 -7.97 17.30 4.83
CA GLU A 105 -8.61 17.01 3.54
C GLU A 105 -8.06 15.73 2.91
N TRP A 106 -6.74 15.56 2.91
CA TRP A 106 -6.11 14.30 2.46
C TRP A 106 -6.61 13.10 3.28
N THR A 107 -6.68 13.25 4.60
CA THR A 107 -7.18 12.19 5.49
C THR A 107 -8.62 11.82 5.15
N ASP A 108 -9.51 12.79 4.90
CA ASP A 108 -10.89 12.53 4.48
C ASP A 108 -10.94 11.77 3.15
N ILE A 109 -10.18 12.21 2.15
CA ILE A 109 -10.15 11.58 0.82
C ILE A 109 -9.69 10.13 0.94
N PHE A 110 -8.60 9.88 1.67
CA PHE A 110 -8.04 8.53 1.80
C PHE A 110 -8.92 7.63 2.66
N ALA A 111 -9.50 8.12 3.74
CA ALA A 111 -10.43 7.34 4.57
C ALA A 111 -11.71 7.01 3.77
N SER A 112 -12.22 7.99 3.03
CA SER A 112 -13.38 7.84 2.13
C SER A 112 -13.13 6.84 1.02
N SER A 113 -11.87 6.55 0.67
CA SER A 113 -11.53 5.53 -0.34
C SER A 113 -11.69 4.09 0.17
N GLY A 114 -11.85 3.88 1.47
CA GLY A 114 -11.84 2.57 2.10
C GLY A 114 -10.43 2.05 2.41
N ALA A 115 -9.36 2.78 2.09
CA ALA A 115 -8.01 2.38 2.49
C ALA A 115 -7.89 2.16 4.01
N LYS A 116 -6.94 1.32 4.42
CA LYS A 116 -6.64 1.02 5.83
C LYS A 116 -5.27 1.53 6.27
N TYR A 117 -4.44 1.93 5.31
CA TYR A 117 -3.15 2.55 5.54
C TYR A 117 -2.81 3.47 4.36
N ILE A 118 -1.93 4.43 4.59
CA ILE A 118 -1.28 5.19 3.53
C ILE A 118 0.22 4.98 3.56
N VAL A 119 0.93 5.29 2.48
CA VAL A 119 2.39 5.35 2.42
C VAL A 119 2.77 6.68 1.79
N LEU A 120 3.38 7.59 2.55
CA LEU A 120 3.85 8.88 2.04
C LEU A 120 5.33 8.83 1.68
N THR A 121 5.73 9.30 0.50
CA THR A 121 7.14 9.52 0.17
C THR A 121 7.76 10.57 1.08
N THR A 122 8.53 10.14 2.09
CA THR A 122 9.27 11.06 2.96
C THR A 122 10.48 11.65 2.24
N LYS A 123 11.14 10.82 1.43
CA LYS A 123 12.28 11.15 0.58
C LYS A 123 12.27 10.23 -0.63
N HIS A 124 12.28 10.79 -1.83
CA HIS A 124 12.50 10.05 -3.08
C HIS A 124 13.97 10.14 -3.51
N HIS A 125 14.34 9.55 -4.65
CA HIS A 125 15.73 9.49 -5.15
C HIS A 125 16.40 10.87 -5.38
N GLU A 126 15.62 11.95 -5.45
CA GLU A 126 16.14 13.32 -5.49
C GLU A 126 16.71 13.82 -4.14
N GLY A 127 16.53 13.05 -3.07
CA GLY A 127 17.08 13.36 -1.74
C GLY A 127 16.36 14.47 -0.97
N PHE A 128 15.31 15.08 -1.53
CA PHE A 128 14.54 16.11 -0.84
C PHE A 128 13.66 15.46 0.23
N THR A 129 13.78 15.92 1.47
CA THR A 129 13.00 15.37 2.59
C THR A 129 11.77 16.22 2.86
N LEU A 130 10.61 15.58 3.05
CA LEU A 130 9.34 16.25 3.40
C LEU A 130 9.21 16.58 4.90
N TRP A 131 10.33 16.51 5.63
CA TRP A 131 10.47 16.92 7.02
C TRP A 131 11.82 17.59 7.23
N GLY A 132 11.99 18.32 8.33
CA GLY A 132 13.27 18.95 8.69
C GLY A 132 14.33 17.93 9.15
N SER A 133 14.87 17.12 8.24
CA SER A 133 15.93 16.15 8.53
C SER A 133 17.23 16.83 8.92
N LYS A 134 17.87 16.35 9.99
CA LYS A 134 19.16 16.86 10.49
C LYS A 134 20.30 16.64 9.49
N THR A 135 20.15 15.69 8.57
CA THR A 135 21.16 15.32 7.57
C THR A 135 20.83 15.82 6.17
N SER A 136 19.70 16.52 5.99
CA SER A 136 19.26 17.13 4.72
C SER A 136 19.13 18.65 4.83
N TRP A 137 20.11 19.30 5.46
CA TRP A 137 20.12 20.76 5.64
C TRP A 137 19.94 21.52 4.31
N ASN A 138 19.02 22.49 4.29
CA ASN A 138 18.63 23.29 3.12
C ASN A 138 18.08 22.51 1.91
N TRP A 139 17.83 21.21 2.05
CA TRP A 139 17.21 20.37 1.02
C TRP A 139 16.05 19.57 1.62
N ASN A 140 15.14 20.32 2.24
CA ASN A 140 13.96 19.78 2.91
C ASN A 140 12.81 20.81 2.99
N SER A 141 11.58 20.34 3.23
CA SER A 141 10.36 21.16 3.22
C SER A 141 10.26 22.20 4.34
N VAL A 142 11.03 22.06 5.42
CA VAL A 142 11.08 23.03 6.52
C VAL A 142 12.02 24.18 6.17
N ASP A 143 13.16 23.87 5.56
CA ASP A 143 14.19 24.86 5.21
C ASP A 143 13.90 25.58 3.89
N VAL A 144 13.17 24.98 2.94
CA VAL A 144 12.86 25.59 1.63
C VAL A 144 11.48 25.16 1.12
N GLY A 145 10.84 26.03 0.34
CA GLY A 145 9.49 25.80 -0.18
C GLY A 145 8.44 26.01 0.92
N PRO A 146 7.74 24.97 1.42
CA PRO A 146 6.55 25.13 2.26
C PRO A 146 6.79 25.70 3.65
N LYS A 147 8.02 25.58 4.18
CA LYS A 147 8.39 25.92 5.56
C LYS A 147 7.60 25.12 6.61
N ARG A 148 7.31 23.87 6.27
CA ARG A 148 6.40 22.98 7.01
C ARG A 148 7.00 21.59 7.12
N ASP A 149 6.73 20.92 8.24
CA ASP A 149 7.02 19.49 8.42
C ASP A 149 5.83 18.69 7.92
N LEU A 150 5.84 18.35 6.63
CA LEU A 150 4.68 17.78 5.96
C LEU A 150 4.44 16.33 6.43
N VAL A 151 5.49 15.61 6.81
CA VAL A 151 5.37 14.26 7.38
C VAL A 151 4.66 14.32 8.74
N ASP A 152 5.02 15.28 9.60
CA ASP A 152 4.39 15.44 10.91
C ASP A 152 2.91 15.83 10.79
N GLU A 153 2.60 16.77 9.90
CA GLU A 153 1.22 17.22 9.67
C GLU A 153 0.31 16.08 9.16
N VAL A 154 0.79 15.26 8.23
CA VAL A 154 0.06 14.06 7.79
C VAL A 154 -0.08 13.06 8.95
N ALA A 155 1.01 12.77 9.66
CA ALA A 155 0.98 11.82 10.77
C ALA A 155 0.01 12.23 11.89
N MET A 156 -0.05 13.52 12.22
CA MET A 156 -0.98 14.07 13.20
C MET A 156 -2.43 13.99 12.69
N ALA A 157 -2.69 14.43 11.45
CA ALA A 157 -4.03 14.43 10.90
C ALA A 157 -4.64 13.02 10.84
N LEU A 158 -3.88 12.00 10.42
CA LEU A 158 -4.37 10.62 10.40
C LEU A 158 -4.78 10.15 11.80
N ARG A 159 -3.91 10.37 12.80
CA ARG A 159 -4.13 9.93 14.19
C ARG A 159 -5.32 10.61 14.85
N GLU A 160 -5.56 11.88 14.52
CA GLU A 160 -6.64 12.66 15.11
C GLU A 160 -7.99 12.42 14.42
N ASN A 161 -8.01 12.06 13.13
CA ASN A 161 -9.21 12.13 12.31
C ASN A 161 -9.58 10.82 11.60
N SER A 162 -8.85 9.72 11.79
CA SER A 162 -9.14 8.44 11.11
C SER A 162 -8.55 7.21 11.80
N ASP A 163 -8.98 6.03 11.36
CA ASP A 163 -8.35 4.74 11.70
C ASP A 163 -7.27 4.32 10.69
N LEU A 164 -6.86 5.22 9.78
CA LEU A 164 -5.81 4.93 8.82
C LEU A 164 -4.46 4.78 9.53
N ARG A 165 -3.76 3.71 9.17
CA ARG A 165 -2.40 3.47 9.65
C ARG A 165 -1.40 4.28 8.83
N LEU A 166 -0.44 4.89 9.52
CA LEU A 166 0.61 5.67 8.88
C LEU A 166 1.69 4.75 8.32
N GLY A 167 1.97 4.86 7.04
CA GLY A 167 3.13 4.30 6.38
C GLY A 167 4.00 5.39 5.79
N LEU A 168 5.31 5.14 5.75
CA LEU A 168 6.29 6.06 5.22
C LEU A 168 7.20 5.32 4.24
N TYR A 169 7.33 5.89 3.05
CA TYR A 169 8.31 5.49 2.07
C TYR A 169 9.60 6.27 2.27
N HIS A 170 10.73 5.60 2.11
CA HIS A 170 12.04 6.23 2.13
C HIS A 170 12.96 5.60 1.09
N SER A 171 13.47 6.41 0.15
CA SER A 171 14.52 5.96 -0.74
C SER A 171 15.86 5.85 -0.01
N LEU A 172 16.51 4.70 -0.13
CA LEU A 172 17.82 4.44 0.49
C LEU A 172 18.92 5.30 -0.12
N PHE A 173 18.90 5.51 -1.44
CA PHE A 173 19.92 6.25 -2.18
C PHE A 173 19.48 7.64 -2.67
N GLU A 174 20.45 8.43 -3.14
CA GLU A 174 20.24 9.76 -3.73
C GLU A 174 21.08 9.89 -5.01
N TRP A 175 20.45 10.20 -6.15
CA TRP A 175 21.09 10.13 -7.48
C TRP A 175 22.40 10.90 -7.61
N PHE A 176 22.46 12.10 -7.03
CA PHE A 176 23.56 13.05 -7.21
C PHE A 176 24.16 13.49 -5.87
N ASN A 177 24.00 12.68 -4.82
CA ASN A 177 24.66 12.94 -3.55
C ASN A 177 26.15 12.57 -3.67
N PRO A 178 27.09 13.50 -3.41
CA PRO A 178 28.52 13.24 -3.60
C PRO A 178 29.05 12.05 -2.79
N LEU A 179 28.51 11.80 -1.60
CA LEU A 179 28.94 10.67 -0.77
C LEU A 179 28.48 9.34 -1.37
N PHE A 180 27.26 9.31 -1.91
CA PHE A 180 26.75 8.11 -2.58
C PHE A 180 27.54 7.82 -3.86
N GLU A 181 27.79 8.85 -4.69
CA GLU A 181 28.60 8.72 -5.90
C GLU A 181 30.04 8.27 -5.58
N GLN A 182 30.63 8.78 -4.50
CA GLN A 182 31.96 8.37 -4.03
C GLN A 182 31.99 6.90 -3.60
N ASP A 183 31.02 6.46 -2.80
CA ASP A 183 30.94 5.07 -2.36
C ASP A 183 30.69 4.13 -3.55
N ALA A 184 29.80 4.51 -4.47
CA ALA A 184 29.53 3.76 -5.70
C ALA A 184 30.77 3.64 -6.60
N ALA A 185 31.53 4.73 -6.78
CA ALA A 185 32.77 4.73 -7.55
C ALA A 185 33.86 3.81 -6.94
N ASN A 186 33.80 3.58 -5.63
CA ASN A 186 34.68 2.64 -4.93
C ASN A 186 34.08 1.22 -4.79
N GLY A 187 32.99 0.93 -5.51
CA GLY A 187 32.31 -0.37 -5.46
C GLY A 187 31.74 -0.70 -4.08
N PHE A 188 31.24 0.32 -3.37
CA PHE A 188 30.62 0.20 -2.05
C PHE A 188 31.51 -0.43 -0.96
N LYS A 189 32.84 -0.30 -1.10
CA LYS A 189 33.82 -0.72 -0.08
C LYS A 189 33.83 0.20 1.15
N THR A 190 33.35 1.42 0.97
CA THR A 190 33.08 2.39 2.04
C THR A 190 31.58 2.59 2.14
N ASN A 191 31.12 3.04 3.31
CA ASN A 191 29.71 3.22 3.64
C ASN A 191 29.46 4.62 4.23
N LEU A 192 30.14 5.63 3.66
CA LEU A 192 30.06 7.01 4.12
C LEU A 192 28.64 7.54 4.01
N PHE A 193 28.01 7.37 2.85
CA PHE A 193 26.65 7.85 2.60
C PHE A 193 25.62 7.23 3.54
N PRO A 194 25.44 5.89 3.63
CA PRO A 194 24.42 5.31 4.51
C PRO A 194 24.66 5.65 5.98
N SER A 195 25.92 5.72 6.43
CA SER A 195 26.25 6.04 7.83
C SER A 195 25.96 7.51 8.20
N SER A 196 26.18 8.44 7.27
CA SER A 196 25.98 9.88 7.53
C SER A 196 24.62 10.42 7.11
N LYS A 197 23.87 9.68 6.28
CA LYS A 197 22.65 10.16 5.64
C LYS A 197 21.47 9.21 5.88
N THR A 198 21.43 8.08 5.20
CA THR A 198 20.23 7.21 5.14
C THR A 198 19.89 6.59 6.49
N LEU A 199 20.85 6.02 7.22
CA LEU A 199 20.56 5.39 8.51
C LEU A 199 20.06 6.42 9.54
N PRO A 200 20.74 7.56 9.77
CA PRO A 200 20.22 8.60 10.67
C PRO A 200 18.77 9.02 10.34
N GLU A 201 18.44 9.18 9.05
CA GLU A 201 17.08 9.52 8.62
C GLU A 201 16.08 8.42 8.95
N LEU A 202 16.40 7.15 8.71
CA LEU A 202 15.54 6.02 9.07
C LEU A 202 15.27 5.95 10.59
N TYR A 203 16.30 6.11 11.42
CA TYR A 203 16.12 6.16 12.88
C TYR A 203 15.25 7.34 13.32
N GLU A 204 15.44 8.52 12.71
CA GLU A 204 14.64 9.71 12.99
C GLU A 204 13.17 9.51 12.61
N LEU A 205 12.90 9.01 11.39
CA LEU A 205 11.54 8.74 10.90
C LEU A 205 10.78 7.79 11.84
N ILE A 206 11.41 6.68 12.22
CA ILE A 206 10.81 5.69 13.10
C ILE A 206 10.54 6.26 14.50
N THR A 207 11.51 6.97 15.07
CA THR A 207 11.41 7.47 16.45
C THR A 207 10.41 8.63 16.56
N LYS A 208 10.43 9.54 15.59
CA LYS A 208 9.60 10.76 15.59
C LYS A 208 8.17 10.45 15.15
N TYR A 209 8.02 9.80 13.99
CA TYR A 209 6.71 9.64 13.36
C TYR A 209 6.07 8.29 13.60
N LYS A 210 6.77 7.31 14.18
CA LYS A 210 6.21 6.00 14.58
C LYS A 210 5.28 5.41 13.50
N PRO A 211 5.76 5.21 12.25
CA PRO A 211 4.96 4.61 11.21
C PRO A 211 4.80 3.10 11.45
N GLU A 212 3.70 2.56 10.93
CA GLU A 212 3.38 1.13 10.96
C GLU A 212 3.73 0.43 9.65
N VAL A 213 3.98 1.17 8.56
CA VAL A 213 4.66 0.66 7.37
C VAL A 213 5.93 1.48 7.15
N LEU A 214 7.07 0.81 7.02
CA LEU A 214 8.29 1.43 6.50
C LEU A 214 8.63 0.77 5.16
N TRP A 215 8.44 1.54 4.08
CA TRP A 215 8.59 1.08 2.71
C TRP A 215 9.91 1.61 2.15
N SER A 216 10.93 0.77 2.05
CA SER A 216 12.25 1.19 1.50
C SER A 216 12.28 1.05 -0.02
N ASP A 217 13.14 1.81 -0.68
CA ASP A 217 13.31 1.70 -2.13
C ASP A 217 14.66 2.20 -2.64
N GLY A 218 15.03 1.75 -3.85
CA GLY A 218 16.21 2.21 -4.53
C GLY A 218 17.50 1.76 -3.83
N ASP A 219 17.93 0.53 -4.11
CA ASP A 219 19.18 0.00 -3.59
C ASP A 219 20.43 0.59 -4.26
N GLY A 220 20.27 1.33 -5.37
CA GLY A 220 21.36 1.95 -6.11
C GLY A 220 22.44 0.97 -6.57
N ASP A 221 22.05 -0.29 -6.85
CA ASP A 221 22.95 -1.41 -7.14
C ASP A 221 23.87 -1.82 -5.96
N ALA A 222 23.62 -1.31 -4.75
CA ALA A 222 24.41 -1.60 -3.55
C ALA A 222 23.78 -2.74 -2.73
N PRO A 223 24.59 -3.68 -2.20
CA PRO A 223 24.08 -4.79 -1.39
C PRO A 223 23.53 -4.32 -0.04
N ASP A 224 22.70 -5.15 0.58
CA ASP A 224 22.14 -4.93 1.93
C ASP A 224 23.20 -4.66 3.02
N SER A 225 24.38 -5.27 2.87
CA SER A 225 25.52 -5.05 3.78
C SER A 225 26.07 -3.62 3.75
N TYR A 226 26.05 -2.94 2.61
CA TYR A 226 26.46 -1.53 2.50
C TYR A 226 25.49 -0.62 3.26
N TRP A 227 24.19 -0.90 3.14
CA TRP A 227 23.12 -0.18 3.83
C TRP A 227 23.02 -0.48 5.33
N ASN A 228 23.70 -1.53 5.81
CA ASN A 228 23.49 -2.14 7.13
C ASN A 228 22.01 -2.46 7.41
N SER A 229 21.31 -2.96 6.37
CA SER A 229 19.86 -3.18 6.43
C SER A 229 19.46 -4.18 7.51
N THR A 230 20.18 -5.31 7.63
CA THR A 230 19.84 -6.31 8.65
C THR A 230 20.08 -5.79 10.07
N GLY A 231 21.10 -4.94 10.28
CA GLY A 231 21.34 -4.27 11.55
C GLY A 231 20.21 -3.31 11.93
N PHE A 232 19.78 -2.48 10.97
CA PHE A 232 18.65 -1.57 11.16
C PHE A 232 17.33 -2.32 11.42
N LEU A 233 17.03 -3.35 10.63
CA LEU A 233 15.80 -4.14 10.78
C LEU A 233 15.76 -4.91 12.11
N ALA A 234 16.90 -5.43 12.58
CA ALA A 234 16.99 -6.04 13.90
C ALA A 234 16.65 -5.03 15.01
N TRP A 235 17.20 -3.82 14.95
CA TRP A 235 16.80 -2.74 15.88
C TRP A 235 15.31 -2.39 15.76
N LEU A 236 14.81 -2.26 14.52
CA LEU A 236 13.42 -1.92 14.24
C LEU A 236 12.45 -2.90 14.92
N TYR A 237 12.75 -4.20 14.84
CA TYR A 237 11.89 -5.25 15.38
C TYR A 237 12.12 -5.59 16.85
N ASN A 238 13.25 -5.19 17.43
CA ASN A 238 13.55 -5.45 18.84
C ASN A 238 13.26 -4.25 19.75
N ASP A 239 13.74 -3.06 19.37
CA ASP A 239 13.93 -1.95 20.30
C ASP A 239 13.14 -0.70 19.92
N SER A 240 12.68 -0.59 18.66
CA SER A 240 11.94 0.59 18.19
C SER A 240 10.58 0.77 18.90
N PRO A 241 10.00 1.99 18.88
CA PRO A 241 8.67 2.25 19.44
C PRO A 241 7.53 1.60 18.66
N VAL A 242 7.78 1.05 17.47
CA VAL A 242 6.78 0.46 16.57
C VAL A 242 7.03 -1.04 16.32
N ARG A 243 7.94 -1.67 17.06
CA ARG A 243 8.35 -3.08 16.89
C ARG A 243 7.19 -4.08 16.80
N ASP A 244 6.08 -3.79 17.46
CA ASP A 244 4.91 -4.65 17.55
C ASP A 244 3.97 -4.53 16.35
N THR A 245 3.99 -3.39 15.64
CA THR A 245 3.06 -3.09 14.56
C THR A 245 3.72 -2.91 13.21
N VAL A 246 5.00 -2.55 13.16
CA VAL A 246 5.68 -2.19 11.92
C VAL A 246 5.82 -3.36 10.95
N VAL A 247 5.61 -3.07 9.67
CA VAL A 247 5.90 -3.95 8.54
C VAL A 247 6.87 -3.27 7.57
N THR A 248 7.67 -4.08 6.88
CA THR A 248 8.63 -3.62 5.88
C THR A 248 8.54 -4.46 4.62
N ASN A 249 8.73 -3.83 3.46
CA ASN A 249 8.77 -4.50 2.17
C ASN A 249 10.11 -5.24 1.95
N ASP A 250 10.37 -5.66 0.71
CA ASP A 250 11.48 -6.48 0.27
C ASP A 250 12.60 -5.72 -0.47
N ARG A 251 12.72 -4.41 -0.28
CA ARG A 251 13.65 -3.55 -1.06
C ARG A 251 14.77 -2.97 -0.19
N TRP A 252 15.51 -3.84 0.49
CA TRP A 252 16.52 -3.48 1.51
C TRP A 252 17.97 -3.60 1.01
N GLY A 253 18.18 -3.67 -0.31
CA GLY A 253 19.50 -3.82 -0.93
C GLY A 253 19.46 -4.71 -2.16
N PHE A 254 20.51 -4.65 -2.97
CA PHE A 254 20.63 -5.46 -4.18
C PHE A 254 20.46 -6.95 -3.86
N GLY A 255 19.53 -7.60 -4.56
CA GLY A 255 19.21 -9.02 -4.39
C GLY A 255 18.29 -9.36 -3.22
N SER A 256 17.70 -8.38 -2.53
CA SER A 256 16.68 -8.59 -1.48
C SER A 256 15.26 -8.78 -2.02
N ILE A 257 14.96 -8.19 -3.19
CA ILE A 257 13.64 -8.19 -3.81
C ILE A 257 13.15 -9.63 -4.07
N CYS A 258 11.88 -9.88 -3.71
CA CYS A 258 11.23 -11.19 -3.82
C CYS A 258 11.92 -12.32 -3.03
N LYS A 259 12.77 -11.97 -2.05
CA LYS A 259 13.61 -12.92 -1.31
C LYS A 259 13.64 -12.69 0.19
N HIS A 260 13.70 -11.43 0.62
CA HIS A 260 13.82 -11.02 2.02
C HIS A 260 12.80 -9.94 2.36
N GLY A 261 12.40 -9.82 3.63
CA GLY A 261 11.47 -8.77 4.08
C GLY A 261 10.10 -9.29 4.52
N GLY A 262 9.33 -8.44 5.22
CA GLY A 262 8.07 -8.84 5.84
C GLY A 262 6.94 -9.09 4.84
N PHE A 263 6.98 -8.44 3.68
CA PHE A 263 6.12 -8.73 2.54
C PHE A 263 6.85 -8.42 1.25
N TYR A 264 6.47 -9.11 0.17
CA TYR A 264 7.12 -8.98 -1.12
C TYR A 264 6.42 -7.99 -2.04
N THR A 265 7.20 -7.21 -2.76
CA THR A 265 6.73 -6.42 -3.89
C THR A 265 7.24 -7.00 -5.20
N CYS A 266 8.39 -7.68 -5.22
CA CYS A 266 9.03 -8.37 -6.36
C CYS A 266 9.36 -7.50 -7.59
N SER A 267 8.49 -6.58 -8.00
CA SER A 267 8.68 -5.57 -9.03
C SER A 267 7.68 -4.42 -8.84
N ASP A 268 7.82 -3.34 -9.59
CA ASP A 268 6.74 -2.37 -9.72
C ASP A 268 5.54 -3.02 -10.42
N ARG A 269 4.32 -2.67 -10.00
CA ARG A 269 3.05 -3.19 -10.54
C ARG A 269 2.99 -4.72 -10.55
N TYR A 270 3.59 -5.35 -9.53
CA TYR A 270 3.67 -6.80 -9.44
C TYR A 270 2.28 -7.42 -9.24
N LEU A 271 1.95 -8.34 -10.14
CA LEU A 271 0.73 -9.16 -10.07
C LEU A 271 1.13 -10.57 -10.49
N PRO A 272 1.26 -11.54 -9.56
CA PRO A 272 1.84 -12.85 -9.82
C PRO A 272 0.98 -13.71 -10.75
N GLY A 273 -0.33 -13.46 -10.83
CA GLY A 273 -1.29 -14.31 -11.56
C GLY A 273 -1.48 -15.71 -10.96
N HIS A 274 -0.89 -15.98 -9.79
CA HIS A 274 -1.03 -17.22 -9.04
C HIS A 274 -0.91 -16.95 -7.53
N LEU A 275 -1.41 -17.88 -6.71
CA LEU A 275 -1.38 -17.76 -5.26
C LEU A 275 0.07 -17.82 -4.75
N MET A 276 0.45 -16.83 -3.95
CA MET A 276 1.77 -16.75 -3.33
C MET A 276 1.76 -17.36 -1.92
N THR A 277 2.87 -17.96 -1.52
CA THR A 277 3.05 -18.55 -0.17
C THR A 277 3.50 -17.53 0.87
N HIS A 278 4.17 -16.46 0.43
CA HIS A 278 4.56 -15.33 1.27
C HIS A 278 3.62 -14.15 1.03
N LYS A 279 3.37 -13.34 2.07
CA LYS A 279 2.57 -12.11 1.89
C LYS A 279 3.25 -11.21 0.88
N TRP A 280 2.45 -10.59 0.03
CA TRP A 280 2.92 -9.67 -1.00
C TRP A 280 1.98 -8.46 -1.14
N GLU A 281 2.46 -7.43 -1.83
CA GLU A 281 1.75 -6.18 -2.09
C GLU A 281 1.91 -5.77 -3.55
N ASN A 282 0.78 -5.60 -4.24
CA ASN A 282 0.69 -5.00 -5.56
C ASN A 282 0.84 -3.48 -5.44
N CYS A 283 2.06 -3.00 -5.62
CA CYS A 283 2.36 -1.57 -5.63
C CYS A 283 2.17 -1.02 -7.05
N MET A 284 1.13 -0.23 -7.28
CA MET A 284 0.73 0.23 -8.62
C MET A 284 0.31 1.70 -8.66
N THR A 285 0.10 2.23 -9.86
CA THR A 285 -0.22 3.65 -10.08
C THR A 285 -1.57 3.84 -10.76
N LEU A 286 -2.34 4.84 -10.29
CA LEU A 286 -3.58 5.27 -10.94
C LEU A 286 -3.30 5.91 -12.32
N ASP A 287 -2.27 6.77 -12.41
CA ASP A 287 -1.69 7.19 -13.68
C ASP A 287 -0.81 6.06 -14.21
N ARG A 288 -1.15 5.52 -15.38
CA ARG A 288 -0.44 4.38 -16.00
C ARG A 288 1.02 4.66 -16.31
N LYS A 289 1.43 5.93 -16.37
CA LYS A 289 2.75 6.34 -16.85
C LYS A 289 3.71 6.79 -15.76
N SER A 290 3.21 7.19 -14.58
CA SER A 290 4.05 7.81 -13.55
C SER A 290 3.48 7.63 -12.15
N TRP A 291 4.37 7.67 -11.17
CA TRP A 291 4.03 7.78 -9.76
C TRP A 291 3.75 9.23 -9.36
N GLY A 292 4.60 10.16 -9.82
CA GLY A 292 4.45 11.59 -9.61
C GLY A 292 3.37 12.26 -10.47
N TYR A 293 3.00 13.50 -10.09
CA TYR A 293 2.02 14.29 -10.84
C TYR A 293 2.54 14.72 -12.22
N ARG A 294 1.70 14.59 -13.25
CA ARG A 294 1.97 15.10 -14.60
C ARG A 294 0.85 16.00 -15.11
N ARG A 295 1.16 17.27 -15.34
CA ARG A 295 0.18 18.27 -15.84
C ARG A 295 -0.32 17.99 -17.25
N ASN A 296 0.38 17.15 -18.01
CA ASN A 296 0.03 16.79 -19.39
C ASN A 296 -0.69 15.44 -19.50
N ALA A 297 -1.02 14.80 -18.38
CA ALA A 297 -1.80 13.56 -18.39
C ALA A 297 -3.21 13.80 -18.94
N VAL A 298 -3.68 12.88 -19.77
CA VAL A 298 -5.03 12.90 -20.37
C VAL A 298 -5.86 11.74 -19.82
N LEU A 299 -7.19 11.77 -19.96
CA LEU A 299 -8.09 10.78 -19.34
C LEU A 299 -7.68 9.32 -19.59
N LYS A 300 -7.25 8.97 -20.81
CA LYS A 300 -6.80 7.61 -21.16
C LYS A 300 -5.51 7.14 -20.45
N ASP A 301 -4.74 8.07 -19.90
CA ASP A 301 -3.54 7.75 -19.13
C ASP A 301 -3.90 7.27 -17.72
N TYR A 302 -5.13 7.46 -17.26
CA TYR A 302 -5.60 7.04 -15.95
C TYR A 302 -6.37 5.72 -16.05
N MET A 303 -6.26 4.91 -15.00
CA MET A 303 -7.08 3.71 -14.85
C MET A 303 -8.54 4.08 -14.61
N SER A 304 -9.45 3.31 -15.20
CA SER A 304 -10.87 3.38 -14.89
C SER A 304 -11.16 2.73 -13.54
N ILE A 305 -12.25 3.10 -12.89
CA ILE A 305 -12.65 2.47 -11.63
C ILE A 305 -12.89 0.96 -11.78
N GLN A 306 -13.42 0.52 -12.92
CA GLN A 306 -13.60 -0.91 -13.24
C GLN A 306 -12.28 -1.68 -13.15
N GLU A 307 -11.22 -1.13 -13.72
CA GLU A 307 -9.89 -1.77 -13.68
C GLU A 307 -9.30 -1.75 -12.28
N LEU A 308 -9.53 -0.68 -11.50
CA LEU A 308 -9.06 -0.58 -10.13
C LEU A 308 -9.76 -1.60 -9.22
N VAL A 309 -11.09 -1.76 -9.35
CA VAL A 309 -11.87 -2.75 -8.60
C VAL A 309 -11.45 -4.16 -8.99
N ALA A 310 -11.32 -4.43 -10.30
CA ALA A 310 -10.84 -5.72 -10.79
C ALA A 310 -9.45 -6.06 -10.22
N MET A 311 -8.53 -5.12 -10.23
CA MET A 311 -7.18 -5.30 -9.71
C MET A 311 -7.16 -5.54 -8.20
N LEU A 312 -8.00 -4.84 -7.42
CA LEU A 312 -8.13 -5.09 -5.99
C LEU A 312 -8.64 -6.50 -5.72
N VAL A 313 -9.71 -6.91 -6.41
CA VAL A 313 -10.34 -8.22 -6.26
C VAL A 313 -9.34 -9.34 -6.59
N GLU A 314 -8.69 -9.26 -7.75
CA GLU A 314 -7.67 -10.23 -8.17
C GLU A 314 -6.50 -10.29 -7.17
N THR A 315 -5.98 -9.12 -6.77
CA THR A 315 -4.86 -9.04 -5.81
C THR A 315 -5.21 -9.73 -4.48
N VAL A 316 -6.40 -9.46 -3.94
CA VAL A 316 -6.83 -10.02 -2.64
C VAL A 316 -7.11 -11.51 -2.75
N SER A 317 -7.74 -11.97 -3.83
CA SER A 317 -7.97 -13.39 -4.10
C SER A 317 -6.66 -14.20 -4.23
N LEU A 318 -5.59 -13.55 -4.69
CA LEU A 318 -4.23 -14.09 -4.77
C LEU A 318 -3.38 -13.85 -3.50
N GLY A 319 -3.98 -13.31 -2.43
CA GLY A 319 -3.37 -13.17 -1.10
C GLY A 319 -2.60 -11.87 -0.87
N GLY A 320 -2.59 -10.96 -1.85
CA GLY A 320 -1.88 -9.70 -1.77
C GLY A 320 -2.65 -8.60 -1.05
N ASN A 321 -1.95 -7.50 -0.80
CA ASN A 321 -2.56 -6.18 -0.59
C ASN A 321 -2.40 -5.34 -1.87
N LEU A 322 -3.34 -4.45 -2.15
CA LEU A 322 -3.18 -3.42 -3.18
C LEU A 322 -2.71 -2.12 -2.53
N LEU A 323 -1.60 -1.57 -3.01
CA LEU A 323 -1.11 -0.24 -2.66
C LEU A 323 -1.21 0.66 -3.89
N MET A 324 -2.27 1.48 -3.94
CA MET A 324 -2.58 2.30 -5.10
C MET A 324 -2.01 3.71 -4.96
N ASN A 325 -1.16 4.09 -5.90
CA ASN A 325 -0.51 5.40 -5.87
C ASN A 325 -1.34 6.53 -6.49
N VAL A 326 -1.30 7.69 -5.83
CA VAL A 326 -1.67 9.00 -6.39
C VAL A 326 -0.48 9.96 -6.36
N GLY A 327 -0.43 10.87 -7.34
CA GLY A 327 0.56 11.94 -7.42
C GLY A 327 -0.09 13.30 -7.18
N PRO A 328 0.07 13.92 -5.99
CA PRO A 328 -0.44 15.25 -5.71
C PRO A 328 0.28 16.34 -6.51
N THR A 329 -0.43 17.44 -6.78
CA THR A 329 0.11 18.64 -7.42
C THR A 329 1.17 19.32 -6.54
N PRO A 330 2.08 20.15 -7.08
CA PRO A 330 3.11 20.81 -6.27
C PRO A 330 2.55 21.79 -5.22
N ASP A 331 1.33 22.29 -5.44
CA ASP A 331 0.60 23.12 -4.47
C ASP A 331 -0.17 22.28 -3.44
N GLY A 332 -0.11 20.94 -3.48
CA GLY A 332 -0.59 20.07 -2.40
C GLY A 332 -2.00 19.49 -2.57
N ARG A 333 -2.63 19.62 -3.73
CA ARG A 333 -3.96 19.06 -3.99
C ARG A 333 -3.86 17.65 -4.55
N ILE A 334 -4.83 16.81 -4.18
CA ILE A 334 -5.09 15.58 -4.92
C ILE A 334 -5.81 15.97 -6.21
N PRO A 335 -5.33 15.56 -7.42
CA PRO A 335 -6.03 15.87 -8.66
C PRO A 335 -7.48 15.37 -8.61
N PRO A 336 -8.49 16.16 -9.05
CA PRO A 336 -9.90 15.77 -8.91
C PRO A 336 -10.25 14.41 -9.50
N LEU A 337 -9.60 14.00 -10.59
CA LEU A 337 -9.80 12.66 -11.17
C LEU A 337 -9.28 11.55 -10.25
N SER A 338 -8.16 11.77 -9.57
CA SER A 338 -7.62 10.83 -8.58
C SER A 338 -8.54 10.74 -7.37
N GLU A 339 -9.04 11.87 -6.87
CA GLU A 339 -10.04 11.90 -5.79
C GLU A 339 -11.33 11.18 -6.19
N GLU A 340 -11.84 11.42 -7.40
CA GLU A 340 -13.04 10.74 -7.91
C GLU A 340 -12.87 9.21 -7.87
N ARG A 341 -11.76 8.69 -8.39
CA ARG A 341 -11.47 7.24 -8.39
C ARG A 341 -11.31 6.69 -6.97
N LEU A 342 -10.67 7.43 -6.07
CA LEU A 342 -10.54 7.06 -4.67
C LEU A 342 -11.91 6.95 -4.00
N ARG A 343 -12.76 7.98 -4.11
CA ARG A 343 -14.10 7.94 -3.51
C ARG A 343 -15.00 6.88 -4.16
N GLN A 344 -14.89 6.64 -5.46
CA GLN A 344 -15.58 5.55 -6.15
C GLN A 344 -15.17 4.17 -5.61
N MET A 345 -13.87 3.94 -5.37
CA MET A 345 -13.38 2.71 -4.72
C MET A 345 -14.03 2.54 -3.33
N GLY A 346 -14.11 3.63 -2.57
CA GLY A 346 -14.77 3.64 -1.26
C GLY A 346 -16.25 3.29 -1.31
N LEU A 347 -17.00 3.86 -2.26
CA LEU A 347 -18.42 3.53 -2.46
C LEU A 347 -18.61 2.03 -2.74
N TRP A 348 -17.74 1.44 -3.56
CA TRP A 348 -17.77 0.00 -3.81
C TRP A 348 -17.44 -0.84 -2.56
N LEU A 349 -16.42 -0.42 -1.80
CA LEU A 349 -15.99 -1.08 -0.56
C LEU A 349 -16.97 -0.92 0.60
N GLN A 350 -17.83 0.10 0.61
CA GLN A 350 -18.91 0.21 1.60
C GLN A 350 -19.89 -0.96 1.51
N VAL A 351 -20.13 -1.48 0.29
CA VAL A 351 -21.02 -2.62 0.05
C VAL A 351 -20.26 -3.95 0.11
N ASN A 352 -19.11 -4.01 -0.57
CA ASN A 352 -18.39 -5.27 -0.81
C ASN A 352 -17.20 -5.48 0.13
N GLY A 353 -16.88 -4.54 1.01
CA GLY A 353 -15.68 -4.58 1.86
C GLY A 353 -15.61 -5.80 2.76
N GLY A 354 -16.75 -6.41 3.12
CA GLY A 354 -16.78 -7.68 3.85
C GLY A 354 -16.13 -8.85 3.09
N ALA A 355 -16.13 -8.81 1.77
CA ALA A 355 -15.45 -9.80 0.92
C ALA A 355 -13.98 -9.46 0.65
N ILE A 356 -13.50 -8.33 1.15
CA ILE A 356 -12.12 -7.87 0.98
C ILE A 356 -11.39 -7.94 2.32
N TYR A 357 -11.76 -7.10 3.28
CA TYR A 357 -11.08 -7.02 4.56
C TYR A 357 -11.28 -8.28 5.40
N ASN A 358 -10.26 -8.63 6.18
CA ASN A 358 -10.30 -9.82 7.05
C ASN A 358 -10.61 -11.13 6.30
N THR A 359 -10.27 -11.21 5.02
CA THR A 359 -10.39 -12.44 4.22
C THR A 359 -9.02 -13.03 3.92
N THR A 360 -9.01 -14.29 3.53
CA THR A 360 -7.86 -15.01 2.98
C THR A 360 -8.19 -15.54 1.60
N PRO A 361 -7.19 -15.89 0.77
CA PRO A 361 -7.42 -16.69 -0.42
C PRO A 361 -8.21 -17.95 -0.08
N TRP A 362 -9.18 -18.28 -0.91
CA TRP A 362 -9.90 -19.54 -0.80
C TRP A 362 -9.13 -20.65 -1.53
N ARG A 363 -9.61 -21.91 -1.47
CA ARG A 363 -8.95 -23.03 -2.16
C ARG A 363 -8.89 -22.86 -3.69
N ALA A 364 -9.81 -22.07 -4.23
CA ALA A 364 -9.85 -21.66 -5.62
C ALA A 364 -9.81 -20.13 -5.66
N GLN A 365 -8.99 -19.56 -6.53
CA GLN A 365 -8.81 -18.10 -6.65
C GLN A 365 -9.88 -17.49 -7.57
N ASN A 366 -10.15 -18.15 -8.70
CA ASN A 366 -11.12 -17.73 -9.70
C ASN A 366 -12.01 -18.89 -10.15
N ASP A 367 -13.10 -18.57 -10.85
CA ASP A 367 -14.03 -19.56 -11.38
C ASP A 367 -13.61 -20.08 -12.75
N SER A 368 -13.82 -21.37 -12.99
CA SER A 368 -13.47 -22.01 -14.27
C SER A 368 -14.50 -21.80 -15.38
N ARG A 369 -15.74 -21.41 -15.03
CA ARG A 369 -16.86 -21.28 -15.97
C ARG A 369 -17.34 -19.86 -16.15
N THR A 370 -17.32 -19.07 -15.09
CA THR A 370 -17.72 -17.65 -15.14
C THR A 370 -16.48 -16.78 -15.21
N PRO A 371 -16.21 -16.13 -16.36
CA PRO A 371 -15.06 -15.24 -16.48
C PRO A 371 -15.20 -14.05 -15.52
N ASN A 372 -14.05 -13.52 -15.08
CA ASN A 372 -13.99 -12.35 -14.19
C ASN A 372 -14.75 -12.56 -12.87
N LEU A 373 -14.77 -13.81 -12.37
CA LEU A 373 -15.29 -14.18 -11.06
C LEU A 373 -14.16 -14.71 -10.18
N TRP A 374 -14.06 -14.14 -8.99
CA TRP A 374 -12.99 -14.38 -8.02
C TRP A 374 -13.55 -14.77 -6.66
N TYR A 375 -12.78 -15.53 -5.89
CA TYR A 375 -13.19 -15.99 -4.57
C TYR A 375 -12.28 -15.45 -3.47
N THR A 376 -12.89 -15.14 -2.34
CA THR A 376 -12.21 -14.90 -1.06
C THR A 376 -12.93 -15.68 0.04
N PHE A 377 -12.26 -15.89 1.17
CA PHE A 377 -12.77 -16.69 2.27
C PHE A 377 -12.59 -15.98 3.61
N ARG A 378 -13.58 -16.07 4.49
CA ARG A 378 -13.47 -15.62 5.88
C ARG A 378 -13.48 -16.85 6.81
N PRO A 379 -12.32 -17.29 7.32
CA PRO A 379 -12.22 -18.49 8.12
C PRO A 379 -13.07 -18.50 9.39
N GLN A 380 -13.13 -17.37 10.12
CA GLN A 380 -13.80 -17.29 11.41
C GLN A 380 -15.32 -17.51 11.33
N GLU A 381 -15.91 -17.27 10.16
CA GLU A 381 -17.34 -17.43 9.92
C GLU A 381 -17.66 -18.53 8.89
N GLU A 382 -16.64 -19.21 8.36
CA GLU A 382 -16.73 -20.17 7.27
C GLU A 382 -17.52 -19.64 6.06
N ILE A 383 -17.25 -18.39 5.67
CA ILE A 383 -17.94 -17.72 4.56
C ILE A 383 -17.08 -17.74 3.31
N ILE A 384 -17.68 -18.16 2.21
CA ILE A 384 -17.12 -18.00 0.87
C ILE A 384 -17.76 -16.76 0.24
N PHE A 385 -16.94 -15.88 -0.30
CA PHE A 385 -17.40 -14.76 -1.12
C PHE A 385 -17.07 -15.03 -2.58
N ALA A 386 -18.05 -14.86 -3.46
CA ALA A 386 -17.87 -14.94 -4.91
C ALA A 386 -18.09 -13.55 -5.50
N ILE A 387 -17.03 -12.93 -6.02
CA ILE A 387 -17.01 -11.56 -6.52
C ILE A 387 -16.98 -11.62 -8.05
N PHE A 388 -18.02 -11.15 -8.71
CA PHE A 388 -18.11 -11.11 -10.17
C PHE A 388 -18.08 -9.67 -10.68
N LEU A 389 -17.29 -9.42 -11.72
CA LEU A 389 -16.98 -8.08 -12.21
C LEU A 389 -17.85 -7.66 -13.42
N GLU A 390 -18.73 -8.55 -13.89
CA GLU A 390 -19.67 -8.29 -14.97
C GLU A 390 -21.06 -8.81 -14.59
N TRP A 391 -22.08 -7.94 -14.69
CA TRP A 391 -23.45 -8.36 -14.42
C TRP A 391 -23.96 -9.26 -15.55
N PRO A 392 -24.38 -10.50 -15.27
CA PRO A 392 -24.76 -11.45 -16.31
C PRO A 392 -26.05 -11.04 -17.01
N LYS A 393 -26.06 -11.12 -18.34
CA LYS A 393 -27.19 -10.69 -19.18
C LYS A 393 -28.40 -11.61 -19.07
N ASP A 394 -28.20 -12.88 -18.77
CA ASP A 394 -29.26 -13.87 -18.62
C ASP A 394 -29.84 -13.93 -17.20
N GLY A 395 -29.31 -13.12 -16.27
CA GLY A 395 -29.76 -13.03 -14.89
C GLY A 395 -29.27 -14.18 -13.99
N PHE A 396 -28.27 -14.95 -14.41
CA PHE A 396 -27.71 -16.04 -13.61
C PHE A 396 -26.20 -15.94 -13.45
N VAL A 397 -25.70 -16.26 -12.25
CA VAL A 397 -24.28 -16.47 -12.00
C VAL A 397 -24.04 -17.95 -11.74
N VAL A 398 -23.04 -18.53 -12.39
CA VAL A 398 -22.66 -19.93 -12.20
C VAL A 398 -21.35 -19.99 -11.43
N LEU A 399 -21.32 -20.74 -10.33
CA LEU A 399 -20.13 -20.97 -9.52
C LEU A 399 -19.73 -22.44 -9.67
N SER A 400 -18.55 -22.73 -10.23
CA SER A 400 -18.04 -24.09 -10.43
C SER A 400 -17.38 -24.69 -9.19
N GLU A 401 -16.87 -23.83 -8.31
CA GLU A 401 -16.01 -24.26 -7.19
C GLU A 401 -16.76 -24.56 -5.88
N PRO A 402 -17.78 -23.78 -5.46
CA PRO A 402 -18.54 -24.07 -4.25
C PRO A 402 -19.50 -25.25 -4.44
N VAL A 403 -19.49 -26.18 -3.48
CA VAL A 403 -20.44 -27.29 -3.44
C VAL A 403 -21.55 -26.96 -2.45
N ALA A 404 -22.74 -26.68 -2.97
CA ALA A 404 -23.89 -26.37 -2.14
C ALA A 404 -24.44 -27.64 -1.46
N VAL A 405 -24.85 -27.49 -0.21
CA VAL A 405 -25.47 -28.52 0.62
C VAL A 405 -26.95 -28.18 0.81
N PRO A 406 -27.88 -28.97 0.24
CA PRO A 406 -29.32 -28.72 0.36
C PRO A 406 -29.76 -28.56 1.83
N GLY A 407 -30.55 -27.52 2.11
CA GLY A 407 -31.04 -27.20 3.45
C GLY A 407 -30.04 -26.48 4.37
N LEU A 408 -28.76 -26.38 3.98
CA LEU A 408 -27.73 -25.66 4.74
C LEU A 408 -27.17 -24.45 4.00
N THR A 409 -26.95 -24.56 2.68
CA THR A 409 -26.35 -23.47 1.91
C THR A 409 -27.31 -22.30 1.77
N GLN A 410 -26.84 -21.13 2.18
CA GLN A 410 -27.51 -19.85 2.00
C GLN A 410 -26.66 -18.96 1.11
N VAL A 411 -27.29 -18.33 0.12
CA VAL A 411 -26.66 -17.40 -0.81
C VAL A 411 -27.37 -16.07 -0.70
N GLU A 412 -26.61 -14.98 -0.60
CA GLU A 412 -27.13 -13.63 -0.66
C GLU A 412 -26.27 -12.74 -1.55
N LEU A 413 -26.87 -11.71 -2.14
CA LEU A 413 -26.16 -10.61 -2.79
C LEU A 413 -25.95 -9.48 -1.78
N LEU A 414 -24.70 -9.08 -1.55
CA LEU A 414 -24.40 -7.98 -0.65
C LEU A 414 -25.09 -6.69 -1.11
N GLY A 415 -25.70 -5.96 -0.16
CA GLY A 415 -26.50 -4.76 -0.41
C GLY A 415 -27.93 -5.03 -0.91
N VAL A 416 -28.32 -6.28 -1.17
CA VAL A 416 -29.67 -6.62 -1.64
C VAL A 416 -30.36 -7.63 -0.72
N GLY A 417 -29.75 -8.80 -0.50
CA GLY A 417 -30.31 -9.83 0.39
C GLY A 417 -30.30 -11.25 -0.19
N PRO A 418 -31.06 -12.17 0.43
CA PRO A 418 -31.06 -13.60 0.10
C PRO A 418 -31.51 -13.89 -1.33
N LEU A 419 -30.88 -14.87 -1.97
CA LEU A 419 -31.15 -15.29 -3.35
C LEU A 419 -31.59 -16.75 -3.46
N GLN A 420 -32.32 -17.04 -4.53
CA GLN A 420 -32.63 -18.41 -4.95
C GLN A 420 -31.48 -19.00 -5.76
N TRP A 421 -31.21 -20.29 -5.56
CA TRP A 421 -30.16 -21.00 -6.26
C TRP A 421 -30.55 -22.45 -6.55
N GLU A 422 -29.90 -23.03 -7.55
CA GLU A 422 -30.08 -24.41 -7.99
C GLU A 422 -28.71 -25.09 -8.08
N ALA A 423 -28.59 -26.32 -7.58
CA ALA A 423 -27.40 -27.13 -7.79
C ALA A 423 -27.48 -27.88 -9.13
N ALA A 424 -26.37 -27.94 -9.86
CA ALA A 424 -26.30 -28.75 -11.07
C ALA A 424 -26.44 -30.25 -10.73
N PRO A 425 -27.16 -31.05 -11.56
CA PRO A 425 -27.44 -32.47 -11.29
C PRO A 425 -26.19 -33.35 -11.08
N SER A 426 -25.04 -32.93 -11.59
CA SER A 426 -23.75 -33.63 -11.49
C SER A 426 -22.88 -33.20 -10.29
N GLY A 427 -23.43 -32.42 -9.34
CA GLY A 427 -22.81 -32.19 -8.02
C GLY A 427 -21.65 -31.19 -7.98
N GLY A 428 -21.45 -30.36 -9.01
CA GLY A 428 -20.27 -29.50 -9.10
C GLY A 428 -20.50 -28.08 -9.63
N CYS A 429 -21.73 -27.55 -9.63
CA CYS A 429 -21.97 -26.14 -9.93
C CYS A 429 -23.17 -25.60 -9.16
N LEU A 430 -23.04 -24.39 -8.62
CA LEU A 430 -24.14 -23.61 -8.05
C LEU A 430 -24.60 -22.57 -9.07
N ARG A 431 -25.87 -22.61 -9.47
CA ARG A 431 -26.49 -21.60 -10.34
C ARG A 431 -27.36 -20.68 -9.50
N VAL A 432 -26.97 -19.41 -9.39
CA VAL A 432 -27.65 -18.41 -8.55
C VAL A 432 -28.47 -17.48 -9.44
N ARG A 433 -29.75 -17.29 -9.11
CA ARG A 433 -30.64 -16.39 -9.83
C ARG A 433 -30.53 -14.97 -9.25
N LEU A 434 -30.14 -14.02 -10.08
CA LEU A 434 -30.09 -12.61 -9.70
C LEU A 434 -31.47 -11.95 -9.85
N PRO A 435 -31.83 -11.00 -8.97
CA PRO A 435 -33.06 -10.23 -9.11
C PRO A 435 -32.93 -9.25 -10.29
N PRO A 436 -34.03 -8.92 -10.98
CA PRO A 436 -34.04 -7.85 -11.97
C PRO A 436 -33.97 -6.50 -11.23
N LEU A 437 -32.79 -5.87 -11.21
CA LEU A 437 -32.56 -4.58 -10.57
C LEU A 437 -32.51 -3.46 -11.62
N THR A 438 -33.20 -2.36 -11.33
CA THR A 438 -32.99 -1.10 -12.07
C THR A 438 -31.66 -0.45 -11.65
N PRO A 439 -31.10 0.50 -12.43
CA PRO A 439 -29.88 1.22 -12.04
C PRO A 439 -29.95 1.88 -10.66
N ARG A 440 -31.15 2.27 -10.19
CA ARG A 440 -31.36 2.87 -8.86
C ARG A 440 -31.37 1.84 -7.73
N GLU A 441 -31.70 0.59 -8.05
CA GLU A 441 -31.75 -0.52 -7.08
C GLU A 441 -30.43 -1.30 -7.04
N MET A 442 -29.52 -1.05 -7.99
CA MET A 442 -28.18 -1.65 -7.97
C MET A 442 -27.46 -1.23 -6.68
N PRO A 443 -26.95 -2.19 -5.88
CA PRO A 443 -26.32 -1.88 -4.60
C PRO A 443 -25.00 -1.13 -4.78
N CYS A 444 -24.31 -1.41 -5.89
CA CYS A 444 -23.04 -0.82 -6.28
C CYS A 444 -22.83 -1.03 -7.79
N ASP A 445 -21.82 -0.34 -8.34
CA ASP A 445 -21.36 -0.50 -9.71
C ASP A 445 -20.05 -1.30 -9.78
N TRP A 446 -19.63 -1.69 -10.99
CA TRP A 446 -18.30 -2.25 -11.36
C TRP A 446 -17.94 -3.64 -10.83
N GLY A 447 -18.66 -4.16 -9.84
CA GLY A 447 -18.51 -5.53 -9.35
C GLY A 447 -19.48 -5.82 -8.21
N TRP A 448 -19.83 -7.10 -8.03
CA TRP A 448 -20.84 -7.53 -7.07
C TRP A 448 -20.41 -8.80 -6.37
N THR A 449 -20.89 -8.97 -5.14
CA THR A 449 -20.46 -10.07 -4.28
C THR A 449 -21.63 -10.92 -3.84
N LEU A 450 -21.53 -12.22 -4.06
CA LEU A 450 -22.35 -13.22 -3.38
C LEU A 450 -21.66 -13.66 -2.09
N ARG A 451 -22.40 -13.69 -0.98
CA ARG A 451 -21.97 -14.30 0.29
C ARG A 451 -22.62 -15.67 0.44
N LEU A 452 -21.80 -16.70 0.59
CA LEU A 452 -22.23 -18.08 0.74
C LEU A 452 -21.89 -18.59 2.14
N ARG A 453 -22.91 -19.06 2.87
CA ARG A 453 -22.77 -19.76 4.16
C ARG A 453 -23.18 -21.22 4.00
N GLY A 454 -22.49 -22.14 4.68
CA GLY A 454 -22.81 -23.56 4.65
C GLY A 454 -22.60 -24.24 3.29
N ALA A 455 -21.90 -23.59 2.36
CA ALA A 455 -21.35 -24.21 1.15
C ALA A 455 -19.96 -24.74 1.46
N LYS A 456 -19.59 -25.85 0.83
CA LYS A 456 -18.24 -26.43 0.98
C LYS A 456 -17.32 -25.89 -0.07
#